data_AF-A0A1I0NPM2-F1
#
_entry.id   AF-A0A1I0NPM2-F1
#
_cell.length_a   1.000
_cell.length_b   1.000
_cell.length_c   1.000
_cell.angle_alpha   90.00
_cell.angle_beta   90.00
_cell.angle_gamma   90.00
#
_symmetry.space_group_name_H-M   'P 1'
#
loop_
_entity.id
_entity.type
_entity.pdbx_description
1 polymer ?
#
loop_
_entity_poly.entity_id
_entity_poly.type
_entity_poly.pdbx_seq_one_letter_code
_entity_poly.pdbx_strand_id
1 'polypeptide(L)' 'MASQRAKMLVGLAMIGAGLAQMASFAWNSNLLFSLSGLLYVVLGAGFLWAEVYSPSA' A
#
# COMPACT_ATOMS: atom_id res chain seq x y z
N MET A 1 -0.10 -20.48 8.55
CA MET A 1 0.90 -20.07 7.52
C MET A 1 0.28 -19.50 6.25
N ALA A 2 -0.76 -20.12 5.65
CA ALA A 2 -1.39 -19.62 4.41
C ALA A 2 -2.01 -18.21 4.55
N SER A 3 -2.71 -17.92 5.65
CA SER A 3 -3.34 -16.59 5.86
C SER A 3 -2.34 -15.44 5.99
N GLN A 4 -1.15 -15.68 6.52
CA GLN A 4 -0.12 -14.63 6.67
C GLN A 4 0.49 -14.26 5.31
N ARG A 5 0.70 -15.24 4.43
CA ARG A 5 1.14 -14.98 3.04
C ARG A 5 0.07 -14.24 2.23
N ALA A 6 -1.20 -14.56 2.42
CA ALA A 6 -2.30 -13.83 1.77
C ALA A 6 -2.38 -12.38 2.25
N LYS A 7 -2.28 -12.14 3.55
CA LYS A 7 -2.22 -10.78 4.14
C LYS A 7 -1.01 -10.00 3.61
N MET A 8 0.15 -10.64 3.50
CA MET A 8 1.35 -10.02 2.92
C MET A 8 1.16 -9.63 1.46
N LEU A 9 0.55 -10.50 0.63
CA LEU A 9 0.24 -10.19 -0.76
C LEU A 9 -0.74 -9.02 -0.89
N VAL A 10 -1.76 -8.94 -0.03
CA VAL A 10 -2.72 -7.83 -0.02
C VAL A 10 -2.04 -6.50 0.31
N GLY A 11 -1.20 -6.47 1.35
CA GLY A 11 -0.45 -5.26 1.68
C GLY A 11 0.54 -4.86 0.57
N LEU A 12 1.20 -5.83 -0.07
CA LEU A 12 2.11 -5.56 -1.18
C LEU A 12 1.36 -5.02 -2.40
N ALA A 13 0.16 -5.55 -2.68
CA ALA A 13 -0.72 -5.05 -3.73
C ALA A 13 -1.21 -3.63 -3.44
N MET A 14 -1.52 -3.29 -2.19
CA MET A 14 -1.88 -1.92 -1.79
C MET A 14 -0.72 -0.94 -1.98
N ILE A 15 0.49 -1.31 -1.56
CA ILE A 15 1.69 -0.49 -1.79
C ILE A 15 1.94 -0.31 -3.29
N GLY A 16 1.89 -1.40 -4.07
CA GLY A 16 2.10 -1.37 -5.52
C GLY A 16 1.07 -0.51 -6.24
N ALA A 17 -0.21 -0.61 -5.85
CA ALA A 17 -1.27 0.24 -6.39
C ALA A 17 -1.03 1.72 -6.08
N GLY A 18 -0.68 2.06 -4.85
CA GLY A 18 -0.38 3.44 -4.45
C GLY A 18 0.86 4.01 -5.16
N LEU A 19 1.90 3.21 -5.37
CA LEU A 19 3.11 3.58 -6.12
C LEU A 19 2.81 3.80 -7.61
N ALA A 20 2.02 2.91 -8.21
CA ALA A 20 1.55 3.10 -9.59
C ALA A 20 0.70 4.37 -9.71
N GLN A 21 -0.15 4.63 -8.74
CA GLN A 21 -0.98 5.83 -8.67
C GLN A 21 -0.14 7.13 -8.56
N MET A 22 0.90 7.12 -7.72
CA MET A 22 1.87 8.21 -7.63
C MET A 22 2.71 8.35 -8.91
N ALA A 23 3.09 7.25 -9.57
CA ALA A 23 3.83 7.31 -10.84
C ALA A 23 2.98 7.89 -11.98
N SER A 24 1.69 7.55 -12.05
CA SER A 24 0.74 8.15 -13.00
C SER A 24 0.52 9.65 -12.78
N PHE A 25 0.83 10.18 -11.59
CA PHE A 25 0.80 11.61 -11.35
C PHE A 25 1.79 12.39 -12.20
N ALA A 26 2.97 11.80 -12.50
CA ALA A 26 3.95 12.42 -13.38
C ALA A 26 3.37 12.71 -14.78
N TRP A 27 2.32 11.97 -15.17
CA TRP A 27 1.62 12.15 -16.44
C TRP A 27 0.42 13.09 -16.36
N ASN A 28 -0.27 13.16 -15.21
CA ASN A 28 -1.57 13.85 -15.10
C ASN A 28 -1.55 15.13 -14.23
N SER A 29 -0.45 15.43 -13.51
CA SER A 29 -0.29 16.62 -12.64
C SER A 29 -1.46 16.91 -11.69
N ASN A 30 -2.22 15.88 -11.30
CA ASN A 30 -3.50 16.05 -10.63
C ASN A 30 -3.37 15.82 -9.13
N LEU A 31 -3.13 16.90 -8.36
CA LEU A 31 -2.69 16.89 -6.94
C LEU A 31 -3.41 15.86 -6.07
N LEU A 32 -4.74 15.77 -6.21
CA LEU A 32 -5.61 14.85 -5.48
C LEU A 32 -5.29 13.36 -5.73
N PHE A 33 -4.86 13.02 -6.94
CA PHE A 33 -4.54 11.65 -7.34
C PHE A 33 -3.19 11.16 -6.77
N SER A 34 -2.21 12.06 -6.60
CA SER A 34 -0.97 11.72 -5.89
C SER A 34 -1.20 11.60 -4.39
N LEU A 35 -2.01 12.51 -3.82
CA LEU A 35 -2.39 12.45 -2.41
C LEU A 35 -3.10 11.14 -2.04
N SER A 36 -4.04 10.69 -2.88
CA SER A 36 -4.71 9.40 -2.66
C SER A 36 -3.77 8.21 -2.84
N GLY A 37 -2.84 8.27 -3.80
CA GLY A 37 -1.79 7.25 -3.96
C GLY A 37 -0.86 7.16 -2.75
N LEU A 38 -0.43 8.30 -2.20
CA LEU A 38 0.41 8.38 -1.01
C LEU A 38 -0.31 7.80 0.22
N LEU A 39 -1.60 8.12 0.40
CA LEU A 39 -2.43 7.51 1.43
C LEU A 39 -2.54 5.99 1.26
N TYR A 40 -2.68 5.50 0.03
CA TYR A 40 -2.75 4.07 -0.25
C TYR A 40 -1.43 3.34 0.08
N VAL A 41 -0.28 3.96 -0.22
CA VAL A 41 1.04 3.43 0.16
C VAL A 41 1.19 3.37 1.67
N VAL A 42 0.80 4.44 2.39
CA VAL A 42 0.88 4.50 3.86
C VAL A 42 -0.04 3.46 4.51
N LEU A 43 -1.26 3.29 4.01
CA LEU A 43 -2.19 2.27 4.48
C LEU A 43 -1.67 0.85 4.19
N GLY A 44 -1.12 0.60 3.00
CA GLY A 44 -0.52 -0.68 2.65
C GLY A 44 0.69 -1.03 3.52
N ALA A 45 1.55 -0.05 3.80
CA ALA A 45 2.68 -0.20 4.70
C ALA A 45 2.24 -0.43 6.15
N GLY A 46 1.25 0.32 6.64
CA GLY A 46 0.66 0.13 7.97
C GLY A 46 -0.03 -1.23 8.12
N PHE A 47 -0.73 -1.68 7.08
CA PHE A 47 -1.36 -3.01 7.04
C PHE A 47 -0.31 -4.13 7.09
N LEU A 48 0.74 -4.05 6.26
CA LEU A 48 1.87 -4.98 6.32
C LEU A 48 2.55 -4.96 7.70
N TRP A 49 2.73 -3.78 8.29
CA TRP A 49 3.31 -3.65 9.61
C TRP A 49 2.45 -4.33 10.68
N ALA A 50 1.15 -4.03 10.72
CA ALA A 50 0.23 -4.56 11.73
C ALA A 50 -0.08 -6.05 11.55
N GLU A 51 -0.24 -6.53 10.30
CA GLU A 51 -0.71 -7.89 10.03
C GLU A 51 0.40 -8.90 9.72
N VAL A 52 1.59 -8.43 9.32
CA VAL A 52 2.71 -9.30 8.92
C VAL A 52 3.91 -9.18 9.85
N TYR A 53 4.27 -7.96 10.25
CA TYR A 53 5.46 -7.70 11.09
C TYR A 53 5.16 -7.56 12.58
N SER A 54 3.92 -7.22 12.96
CA SER A 54 3.41 -7.30 14.33
C SER A 54 2.37 -8.41 14.45
N PRO A 55 2.72 -9.70 14.26
CA PRO A 55 1.92 -10.76 14.85
C PRO A 55 2.10 -10.56 16.37
N SER A 56 1.14 -9.88 16.98
CA SER A 56 0.97 -9.58 18.40
C SER A 56 2.13 -9.98 19.34
N ALA A 57 2.69 -9.00 20.04
CA ALA A 57 3.23 -9.26 21.37
C ALA A 57 2.18 -9.96 22.25
#